data_AF-A0A564NQX5-F1
#
_entry.id   AF-A0A564NQX5-F1
#
_cell.length_a   1.000
_cell.length_b   1.000
_cell.length_c   1.000
_cell.angle_alpha   90.00
_cell.angle_beta   90.00
_cell.angle_gamma   90.00
#
_symmetry.space_group_name_H-M   'P 1'
#
loop_
_entity.id
_entity.type
_entity.pdbx_description
1 polymer ?
#
loop_
_entity_poly.entity_id
_entity_poly.type
_entity_poly.pdbx_seq_one_letter_code
_entity_poly.pdbx_strand_id
1 'polypeptide(L)' 'MANSTSTPLPNHAYRDAQGQTVSVVSVAHNRVTFYREGYQFPCVQPIDRFIKEYAEVKQ' A
#
# COMPACT_ATOMS: atom_id res chain seq x y z
N MET A 1 22.22 2.42 -3.91
CA MET A 1 21.43 1.25 -3.51
C MET A 1 19.98 1.69 -3.41
N ALA A 2 19.20 1.55 -4.49
CA ALA A 2 17.75 1.76 -4.47
C ALA A 2 17.13 0.40 -4.80
N ASN A 3 16.76 -0.32 -3.74
CA ASN A 3 16.34 -1.71 -3.83
C ASN A 3 15.00 -1.81 -4.56
N SER A 4 14.95 -2.72 -5.53
CA SER A 4 13.82 -3.45 -6.11
C SER A 4 12.44 -2.77 -6.03
N THR A 5 11.95 -2.32 -7.18
CA THR A 5 10.56 -1.94 -7.45
C THR A 5 9.63 -3.15 -7.25
N SER A 6 9.39 -3.55 -6.01
CA SER A 6 8.52 -4.67 -5.68
C SER A 6 7.08 -4.19 -5.63
N THR A 7 6.24 -4.80 -6.46
CA THR A 7 4.78 -4.67 -6.38
C THR A 7 4.29 -4.90 -4.94
N PRO A 8 3.40 -4.07 -4.39
CA PRO A 8 2.83 -4.28 -3.06
C PRO A 8 2.16 -5.65 -2.94
N LEU A 9 2.21 -6.23 -1.74
CA LEU A 9 1.70 -7.55 -1.45
C LEU A 9 0.29 -7.47 -0.85
N PRO A 10 -0.69 -8.22 -1.38
CA PRO A 10 -1.98 -8.40 -0.72
C PRO A 10 -1.82 -9.01 0.68
N ASN A 11 -2.69 -8.60 1.60
CA ASN A 11 -2.71 -9.00 3.02
C ASN A 11 -1.52 -8.51 3.85
N HIS A 12 -0.72 -7.56 3.33
CA HIS A 12 0.35 -6.91 4.07
C HIS A 12 -0.07 -5.50 4.50
N ALA A 13 0.53 -5.05 5.61
CA ALA A 13 0.33 -3.71 6.15
C ALA A 13 1.43 -2.77 5.64
N TYR A 14 1.04 -1.55 5.32
CA TYR A 14 1.93 -0.50 4.86
C TYR A 14 1.66 0.78 5.64
N ARG A 15 2.67 1.63 5.81
CA ARG A 15 2.58 2.88 6.56
C ARG A 15 3.06 4.04 5.70
N ASP A 16 2.31 5.13 5.72
CA ASP A 16 2.71 6.37 5.06
C ASP A 16 3.64 7.24 5.92
N ALA A 17 4.14 8.32 5.34
CA ALA A 17 5.01 9.28 6.02
C ALA A 17 4.33 10.03 7.19
N GLN A 18 3.00 10.07 7.24
CA GLN A 18 2.25 10.67 8.35
C GLN A 18 1.99 9.65 9.47
N GLY A 19 2.41 8.41 9.26
CA GLY A 19 2.30 7.33 10.22
C GLY A 19 0.98 6.57 10.16
N GLN A 20 0.13 6.81 9.16
CA GLN A 20 -1.11 6.06 8.99
C GLN A 20 -0.83 4.70 8.34
N THR A 21 -1.35 3.65 8.98
CA THR A 21 -1.26 2.28 8.48
C THR A 21 -2.44 1.95 7.59
N VAL A 22 -2.17 1.21 6.51
CA VAL A 22 -3.14 0.70 5.56
C VAL A 22 -2.95 -0.78 5.32
N SER A 23 -4.04 -1.48 5.02
CA SER A 23 -4.02 -2.90 4.68
C SER A 23 -4.31 -3.07 3.20
N VAL A 24 -3.35 -3.61 2.45
CA VAL A 24 -3.55 -3.94 1.03
C VAL A 24 -4.38 -5.21 0.92
N VAL A 25 -5.44 -5.19 0.12
CA VAL A 25 -6.32 -6.34 -0.07
C VAL A 25 -6.22 -6.94 -1.48
N SER A 26 -5.79 -6.15 -2.47
CA SER A 26 -5.62 -6.64 -3.84
C SER A 26 -4.66 -5.76 -4.61
N VAL A 27 -3.91 -6.37 -5.53
CA VAL A 27 -3.10 -5.68 -6.53
C VAL A 27 -3.38 -6.28 -7.90
N ALA A 28 -3.99 -5.49 -8.78
CA ALA A 28 -4.40 -5.94 -10.11
C ALA A 28 -4.49 -4.74 -11.07
N HIS A 29 -4.32 -4.96 -12.36
CA HIS A 29 -4.46 -3.93 -13.40
C HIS A 29 -3.65 -2.64 -13.13
N ASN A 30 -2.41 -2.79 -12.65
CA ASN A 30 -1.52 -1.69 -12.26
C ASN A 30 -2.07 -0.78 -11.13
N ARG A 31 -2.97 -1.32 -10.29
CA ARG A 31 -3.58 -0.62 -9.16
C ARG A 31 -3.50 -1.44 -7.89
N VAL A 32 -3.44 -0.73 -6.77
CA VAL A 32 -3.49 -1.27 -5.41
C VAL A 32 -4.81 -0.88 -4.79
N THR A 33 -5.53 -1.86 -4.27
CA THR A 33 -6.74 -1.67 -3.45
C THR A 33 -6.38 -1.91 -2.00
N PHE A 34 -6.69 -0.95 -1.13
CA PHE A 34 -6.34 -1.00 0.30
C PHE A 34 -7.38 -0.30 1.17
N TYR A 35 -7.35 -0.56 2.46
CA TYR A 35 -8.18 0.11 3.46
C TYR A 35 -7.32 0.95 4.40
N ARG A 36 -7.84 2.12 4.77
CA ARG A 36 -7.27 2.97 5.83
C ARG A 36 -7.98 2.68 7.14
N GLU A 37 -7.24 2.73 8.23
CA GLU A 37 -7.83 2.63 9.56
C GLU A 37 -8.88 3.74 9.77
N GLY A 38 -10.07 3.38 10.25
CA GLY A 38 -11.19 4.29 10.46
C GLY A 38 -11.97 4.71 9.21
N TYR A 39 -11.66 4.15 8.03
CA TYR A 39 -12.38 4.45 6.78
C TYR A 39 -13.02 3.19 6.18
N GLN A 40 -14.32 3.25 5.92
CA GLN A 40 -15.12 2.06 5.57
C GLN A 40 -14.99 1.62 4.10
N PHE A 41 -14.56 2.51 3.20
CA PHE A 41 -14.54 2.24 1.77
C PHE A 41 -13.13 1.94 1.27
N PRO A 42 -12.96 1.04 0.28
CA PRO A 42 -11.65 0.76 -0.28
C PRO A 42 -11.10 1.98 -1.01
N CYS A 43 -9.81 2.23 -0.83
CA CYS A 43 -9.05 3.18 -1.60
C CYS A 43 -8.33 2.44 -2.74
N VAL A 44 -8.32 3.03 -3.93
CA VAL A 44 -7.65 2.47 -5.11
C VAL A 44 -6.69 3.50 -5.68
N GLN A 45 -5.43 3.12 -5.90
CA GLN A 45 -4.44 3.99 -6.50
C GLN A 45 -3.45 3.24 -7.40
N PRO A 46 -2.74 3.92 -8.33
CA PRO A 46 -1.69 3.30 -9.13
C PRO A 46 -0.57 2.73 -8.26
N ILE A 47 0.03 1.61 -8.68
CA ILE A 47 1.17 0.98 -7.98
C ILE A 47 2.30 1.99 -7.77
N ASP A 48 2.69 2.72 -8.82
CA ASP A 48 3.78 3.69 -8.77
C ASP A 48 3.58 4.81 -7.74
N ARG A 49 2.32 5.17 -7.47
CA ARG A 49 2.00 6.14 -6.43
C ARG A 49 2.09 5.49 -5.05
N PHE A 50 1.51 4.30 -4.90
CA PHE A 50 1.52 3.57 -3.64
C PHE A 50 2.94 3.35 -3.12
N ILE A 51 3.85 2.84 -3.96
CA ILE A 51 5.24 2.55 -3.54
C ILE A 51 6.06 3.80 -3.18
N LYS A 52 5.63 5.00 -3.61
CA LYS A 52 6.27 6.27 -3.23
C LYS A 52 5.76 6.80 -1.91
N GLU A 53 4.48 6.57 -1.62
CA GLU A 53 3.81 7.12 -0.44
C GLU A 53 3.86 6.19 0.77
N TYR A 54 4.03 4.88 0.55
CA TYR A 54 3.89 3.85 1.57
C TYR A 54 5.10 2.91 1.65
N ALA A 55 5.50 2.58 2.88
CA ALA A 55 6.53 1.57 3.16
C ALA A 55 5.90 0.35 3.86
N GLU A 56 6.36 -0.85 3.51
CA GLU A 56 5.88 -2.08 4.15
C GLU A 56 6.27 -2.11 5.63
N VAL A 57 5.30 -2.43 6.48
CA VAL A 57 5.54 -2.67 7.91
C VAL A 57 5.91 -4.14 8.05
N LYS A 58 7.19 -4.42 8.27
CA LYS A 58 7.62 -5.77 8.65
C LYS A 58 7.01 -6.12 10.01
N GLN A 59 6.30 -7.25 10.07
CA GLN A 59 5.87 -7.84 11.33
C GLN A 59 7.06 -8.28 12.17
#